data_AF-A0A2U1WM56-F1
#
_entry.id   AF-A0A2U1WM56-F1
#
_cell.length_a   1.000
_cell.length_b   1.000
_cell.length_c   1.000
_cell.angle_alpha   90.00
_cell.angle_beta   90.00
_cell.angle_gamma   90.00
#
_symmetry.space_group_name_H-M   'P 1'
#
loop_
_entity.id
_entity.type
_entity.pdbx_description
1 polymer ?
#
loop_
_entity_poly.entity_id
_entity_poly.type
_entity_poly.pdbx_seq_one_letter_code
_entity_poly.pdbx_strand_id
1 'polypeptide(L)'
;MAERFPDLAQAIKQYASDNRFFHGLCEDYGEAVEMLHHLERLGDSSASAQYAVCREIVLELEQEILAELQLWNEGGSSLEGPVKP
;
A
#
# COMPACT_ATOMS: atom_id res chain seq x y z
N MET A 1 0.95 -4.47 -7.07
CA MET A 1 1.76 -3.95 -5.95
C MET A 1 3.26 -3.92 -6.24
N ALA A 2 3.91 -5.05 -6.58
CA ALA A 2 5.35 -5.07 -6.91
C ALA A 2 5.73 -4.18 -8.12
N GLU A 3 4.82 -4.01 -9.08
CA GLU A 3 5.01 -3.11 -10.23
C GLU A 3 4.97 -1.63 -9.84
N ARG A 4 4.25 -1.29 -8.75
CA ARG A 4 4.15 0.08 -8.24
C ARG A 4 5.31 0.43 -7.33
N PHE A 5 5.75 -0.54 -6.53
CA PHE A 5 6.82 -0.39 -5.55
C PHE A 5 7.91 -1.44 -5.78
N PRO A 6 8.64 -1.41 -6.90
CA PRO A 6 9.62 -2.44 -7.22
C PRO A 6 10.75 -2.49 -6.20
N ASP A 7 11.22 -1.33 -5.73
CA ASP A 7 12.31 -1.22 -4.76
C ASP A 7 11.90 -1.69 -3.35
N LEU A 8 10.60 -1.61 -3.02
CA LEU A 8 10.06 -2.02 -1.72
C LEU A 8 9.39 -3.40 -1.79
N ALA A 9 9.39 -4.07 -2.94
CA ALA A 9 8.62 -5.30 -3.15
C ALA A 9 9.00 -6.41 -2.17
N GLN A 10 10.27 -6.49 -1.77
CA GLN A 10 10.73 -7.46 -0.77
C GLN A 10 10.27 -7.08 0.65
N ALA A 11 10.43 -5.81 1.04
CA ALA A 11 10.02 -5.30 2.34
C ALA A 11 8.50 -5.46 2.55
N ILE A 12 7.72 -5.11 1.53
CA ILE A 12 6.27 -5.31 1.49
C ILE A 12 5.90 -6.78 1.71
N LYS A 13 6.53 -7.70 0.96
CA LYS A 13 6.23 -9.14 1.08
C LYS A 13 6.51 -9.66 2.49
N GLN A 14 7.62 -9.25 3.08
CA GLN A 14 8.01 -9.67 4.41
C GLN A 14 7.09 -9.07 5.49
N TYR A 15 6.78 -7.77 5.38
CA TYR A 15 5.92 -7.14 6.37
C TYR A 15 4.47 -7.65 6.28
N ALA A 16 3.97 -7.89 5.06
CA ALA A 16 2.65 -8.46 4.85
C ALA A 16 2.53 -9.92 5.31
N SER A 17 3.61 -10.72 5.29
CA SER A 17 3.54 -12.08 5.86
C SER A 17 3.41 -12.07 7.38
N ASP A 18 3.99 -11.05 8.02
CA ASP A 18 4.12 -10.99 9.48
C ASP A 18 3.02 -10.13 10.13
N ASN A 19 2.39 -9.24 9.36
CA ASN A 19 1.34 -8.32 9.82
C ASN A 19 0.05 -8.46 9.00
N ARG A 20 -1.00 -9.04 9.62
CA ARG A 20 -2.33 -9.20 9.00
C ARG A 20 -3.02 -7.88 8.66
N PHE A 21 -2.79 -6.82 9.43
CA PHE A 21 -3.36 -5.50 9.11
C PHE A 21 -2.75 -4.96 7.82
N PHE A 22 -1.42 -4.99 7.74
CA PHE A 22 -0.70 -4.54 6.55
C PHE A 22 -1.01 -5.43 5.33
N HIS A 23 -1.24 -6.73 5.55
CA HIS A 23 -1.73 -7.63 4.50
C HIS A 23 -3.09 -7.19 3.95
N GLY A 24 -4.06 -6.86 4.82
CA GLY A 24 -5.36 -6.35 4.39
C GLY A 24 -5.24 -5.04 3.62
N LEU A 25 -4.42 -4.10 4.09
CA LEU A 25 -4.14 -2.83 3.40
C LEU A 25 -3.58 -3.07 1.97
N CYS A 26 -2.72 -4.06 1.85
CA CYS A 26 -2.15 -4.53 0.60
C CYS A 26 -3.20 -5.15 -0.35
N GLU A 27 -4.17 -5.89 0.18
CA GLU A 27 -5.31 -6.44 -0.57
C GLU A 27 -6.25 -5.32 -1.05
N ASP A 28 -6.64 -4.40 -0.16
CA ASP A 28 -7.48 -3.23 -0.47
C ASP A 28 -6.87 -2.37 -1.59
N TYR A 29 -5.55 -2.15 -1.54
CA TYR A 29 -4.82 -1.47 -2.61
C TYR A 29 -4.91 -2.22 -3.95
N GLY A 30 -4.78 -3.55 -3.93
CA GLY A 30 -4.91 -4.38 -5.12
C GLY A 30 -6.29 -4.25 -5.76
N GLU A 31 -7.35 -4.37 -4.94
CA GLU A 31 -8.73 -4.24 -5.39
C GLU A 31 -9.02 -2.84 -5.99
N ALA A 32 -8.53 -1.79 -5.33
CA ALA A 32 -8.69 -0.41 -5.81
C ALA A 32 -8.01 -0.17 -7.17
N VAL A 33 -6.80 -0.73 -7.38
CA VAL A 33 -6.09 -0.65 -8.67
C VAL A 33 -6.81 -1.44 -9.76
N GLU A 34 -7.33 -2.63 -9.45
CA GLU A 34 -8.12 -3.42 -10.41
C GLU A 34 -9.39 -2.67 -10.84
N MET A 35 -10.08 -2.04 -9.88
CA MET A 35 -11.25 -1.20 -10.17
C MET A 35 -10.88 0.00 -11.04
N LEU A 36 -9.75 0.66 -10.75
CA LEU A 36 -9.26 1.79 -11.54
C LEU A 36 -9.00 1.37 -13.00
N HIS A 37 -8.28 0.28 -13.22
CA HIS A 37 -8.04 -0.27 -14.56
C HIS A 37 -9.32 -0.74 -15.26
N HIS A 38 -10.33 -1.18 -14.51
CA HIS A 38 -11.64 -1.49 -15.09
C HIS A 38 -12.33 -0.21 -15.60
N LEU A 39 -12.35 0.85 -14.80
CA LEU A 39 -12.93 2.15 -15.16
C LEU A 39 -12.21 2.80 -16.35
N GLU A 40 -10.88 2.72 -16.42
CA GLU A 40 -10.09 3.21 -17.57
C GLU A 40 -10.50 2.54 -18.88
N ARG A 41 -10.74 1.22 -18.84
CA ARG A 41 -11.14 0.44 -20.02
C ARG A 41 -12.56 0.72 -20.47
N LEU A 42 -13.45 1.14 -19.56
CA LEU A 42 -14.84 1.46 -19.91
C LEU A 42 -14.95 2.75 -20.73
N GLY A 43 -14.01 3.69 -20.58
CA GLY A 43 -13.87 4.86 -21.45
C GLY A 43 -15.10 5.79 -21.54
N ASP A 44 -16.08 5.61 -20.65
CA ASP A 44 -17.36 6.30 -20.71
C ASP A 44 -17.36 7.57 -19.85
N SER A 45 -18.13 8.58 -20.24
CA SER A 45 -18.13 9.89 -19.56
C SER A 45 -18.60 9.81 -18.10
N SER A 46 -19.46 8.84 -17.78
CA SER A 46 -19.90 8.53 -16.41
C SER A 46 -18.82 7.85 -15.56
N ALA A 47 -17.88 7.15 -16.20
CA ALA A 47 -16.72 6.54 -15.55
C ALA A 47 -15.72 7.62 -15.09
N SER A 48 -15.77 8.84 -15.63
CA SER A 48 -14.84 9.91 -15.26
C SER A 48 -14.91 10.32 -13.78
N ALA A 49 -16.10 10.36 -13.18
CA ALA A 49 -16.25 10.73 -11.76
C ALA A 49 -15.83 9.57 -10.85
N GLN A 50 -16.25 8.35 -11.17
CA GLN A 50 -15.86 7.14 -10.43
C GLN A 50 -14.36 6.89 -10.53
N TYR A 51 -13.77 7.15 -11.70
CA TYR A 51 -12.33 7.06 -11.92
C TYR A 51 -11.57 8.05 -11.04
N ALA A 52 -12.05 9.30 -10.93
CA ALA A 52 -11.44 10.28 -10.04
C ALA A 52 -11.48 9.82 -8.57
N VAL A 53 -12.62 9.32 -8.09
CA VAL A 53 -12.77 8.80 -6.72
C VAL A 53 -11.88 7.58 -6.49
N CYS A 54 -11.90 6.58 -7.39
CA CYS A 54 -11.02 5.41 -7.27
C CYS A 54 -9.55 5.80 -7.28
N ARG A 55 -9.17 6.82 -8.07
CA ARG A 55 -7.79 7.32 -8.10
C ARG A 55 -7.39 7.97 -6.79
N GLU A 56 -8.29 8.69 -6.13
CA GLU A 56 -8.05 9.25 -4.79
C GLU A 56 -7.85 8.13 -3.75
N ILE A 57 -8.72 7.12 -3.75
CA ILE A 57 -8.60 5.96 -2.86
C ILE A 57 -7.25 5.24 -3.06
N VAL A 58 -6.85 5.00 -4.32
CA VAL A 58 -5.54 4.40 -4.63
C VAL A 58 -4.40 5.25 -4.05
N LEU A 59 -4.47 6.58 -4.16
CA LEU A 59 -3.42 7.47 -3.62
C LEU A 59 -3.38 7.46 -2.09
N GLU A 60 -4.53 7.41 -1.42
CA GLU A 60 -4.61 7.31 0.04
C GLU A 60 -4.00 5.99 0.52
N LEU A 61 -4.36 4.87 -0.11
CA LEU A 61 -3.79 3.55 0.20
C LEU A 61 -2.28 3.49 -0.06
N GLU A 62 -1.77 4.13 -1.12
CA GLU A 62 -0.32 4.23 -1.36
C GLU A 62 0.39 4.98 -0.24
N GLN A 63 -0.20 6.06 0.28
CA GLN A 63 0.37 6.83 1.39
C GLN A 63 0.35 6.04 2.70
N GLU A 64 -0.74 5.35 2.99
CA GLU A 64 -0.85 4.49 4.18
C GLU A 64 0.17 3.35 4.14
N ILE A 65 0.32 2.67 3.00
CA ILE A 65 1.32 1.61 2.82
C ILE A 65 2.74 2.15 3.06
N LEU A 66 3.06 3.32 2.50
CA LEU A 66 4.39 3.93 2.69
C LEU A 66 4.62 4.35 4.14
N ALA A 67 3.62 4.91 4.81
CA ALA A 67 3.71 5.30 6.21
C ALA A 67 3.93 4.08 7.13
N GLU A 68 3.19 2.99 6.91
CA GLU A 68 3.34 1.74 7.65
C GLU A 68 4.71 1.09 7.42
N LEU A 69 5.21 1.10 6.18
CA LEU A 69 6.56 0.61 5.88
C LEU A 69 7.66 1.46 6.54
N GLN A 70 7.49 2.79 6.59
CA GLN A 70 8.41 3.68 7.29
C GLN A 70 8.39 3.39 8.79
N LEU A 71 7.20 3.29 9.39
CA LEU A 71 7.04 2.96 10.80
C LEU A 71 7.67 1.60 11.15
N TRP A 72 7.47 0.60 10.30
CA TRP A 72 8.09 -0.72 10.47
C TRP A 72 9.63 -0.66 10.40
N ASN A 73 10.17 0.11 9.45
CA ASN A 73 11.62 0.29 9.31
C ASN A 73 12.25 1.09 10.46
N GLU A 74 11.55 2.12 10.96
CA GLU A 74 11.96 2.91 12.13
C GLU A 74 11.84 2.10 13.43
N GLY A 75 10.77 1.31 13.57
CA GLY A 75 10.55 0.40 14.70
C GLY A 75 11.55 -0.76 14.73
N GLY A 76 12.02 -1.23 13.57
CA GLY A 76 13.10 -2.21 13.44
C GLY A 76 14.48 -1.66 13.82
N SER A 77 14.67 -0.33 13.81
CA SER A 77 15.90 0.33 14.24
C SER A 77 15.94 0.62 15.76
N SER A 78 14.88 0.28 16.51
CA SER A 78 14.71 0.64 17.92
C SER A 78 14.71 -0.56 18.87
N LEU A 79 15.55 -1.58 18.59
CA LEU A 79 15.79 -2.70 19.52
C LEU A 79 17.25 -2.84 19.99
N GLU A 80 18.12 -1.85 19.77
CA GLU A 80 19.42 -1.79 20.45
C GLU A 80 19.65 -0.44 21.14
N GLY A 81 19.25 -0.36 22.40
CA GLY A 81 19.68 0.66 23.36
C GLY A 81 19.93 -0.03 24.71
N PRO A 82 21.08 0.19 25.36
CA PRO A 82 21.69 -0.81 26.23
C PRO A 82 20.93 -1.01 27.53
N VAL A 83 20.58 -2.28 27.82
CA VAL A 83 20.33 -2.72 29.19
C VAL A 83 21.67 -2.69 29.92
N LYS A 84 21.82 -1.75 30.86
CA LYS A 84 22.97 -1.72 31.77
C LYS A 84 22.63 -0.97 33.06
N PRO A 85 23.24 -1.38 34.17
CA PRO A 85 23.15 -2.66 34.87
C PRO A 85 22.10 -2.65 36.00
#